data_AF-V4HBX1-F1
#
_entry.id   AF-V4HBX1-F1
#
_cell.length_a   1.000
_cell.length_b   1.000
_cell.length_c   1.000
_cell.angle_alpha   90.00
_cell.angle_beta   90.00
_cell.angle_gamma   90.00
#
_symmetry.space_group_name_H-M   'P 1'
#
loop_
_entity.id
_entity.type
_entity.pdbx_description
1 polymer ?
#
loop_
_entity_poly.entity_id
_entity_poly.type
_entity_poly.pdbx_seq_one_letter_code
_entity_poly.pdbx_strand_id
1 'polypeptide(L)'
;MPYEHLNSFERKAIYYRYNSGESYRSIGRLLNRHHTTIMREVKRNKPPYYTYFDESAEDLAVERRKKPRHTKKRSNKALYNHVVHKLYEGWSPDAIAGRLKKKSP
;
A
#
# COMPACT_ATOMS: atom_id res chain seq x y z
N MET A 1 -15.49 3.30 -11.68
CA MET A 1 -15.79 3.25 -10.23
C MET A 1 -14.73 4.04 -9.49
N PRO A 2 -15.11 5.04 -8.67
CA PRO A 2 -14.16 5.74 -7.83
C PRO A 2 -13.49 4.75 -6.86
N TYR A 3 -12.24 5.04 -6.50
CA TYR A 3 -11.52 4.23 -5.53
C TYR A 3 -12.08 4.49 -4.13
N GLU A 4 -12.77 3.50 -3.57
CA GLU A 4 -13.29 3.54 -2.21
C GLU A 4 -12.41 2.72 -1.26
N HIS A 5 -12.13 3.31 -0.10
CA HIS A 5 -11.47 2.59 0.98
C HIS A 5 -12.47 1.68 1.69
N LEU A 6 -12.02 0.49 2.10
CA LEU A 6 -12.77 -0.32 3.05
C LEU A 6 -13.01 0.50 4.32
N ASN A 7 -14.24 0.51 4.82
CA ASN A 7 -14.60 1.10 6.10
C ASN A 7 -14.41 0.09 7.26
N SER A 8 -14.64 0.54 8.50
CA SER A 8 -14.47 -0.30 9.69
C SER A 8 -15.43 -1.49 9.73
N PHE A 9 -16.69 -1.32 9.30
CA PHE A 9 -17.67 -2.41 9.23
C PHE A 9 -17.25 -3.50 8.23
N GLU A 10 -16.75 -3.10 7.06
CA GLU A 10 -16.24 -4.02 6.06
C GLU A 10 -15.01 -4.77 6.59
N ARG A 11 -14.09 -4.10 7.29
CA ARG A 11 -12.93 -4.75 7.94
C ARG A 11 -13.36 -5.77 8.99
N LYS A 12 -14.35 -5.43 9.82
CA LYS A 12 -14.92 -6.32 10.83
C LYS A 12 -15.61 -7.54 10.22
N ALA A 13 -16.34 -7.34 9.12
CA ALA A 13 -16.93 -8.44 8.36
C ALA A 13 -15.84 -9.34 7.75
N ILE A 14 -14.78 -8.76 7.18
CA ILE A 14 -13.63 -9.52 6.68
C ILE A 14 -13.00 -10.33 7.82
N TYR A 15 -12.85 -9.76 9.01
CA TYR A 15 -12.28 -10.43 10.18
C TYR A 15 -13.01 -11.73 10.52
N TYR A 16 -14.30 -11.65 10.81
CA TYR A 16 -15.09 -12.82 11.19
C TYR A 16 -15.12 -13.87 10.07
N ARG A 17 -15.33 -13.44 8.82
CA ARG A 17 -15.49 -14.36 7.69
C ARG A 17 -14.18 -15.05 7.31
N TYR A 18 -13.08 -14.29 7.24
CA TYR A 18 -11.76 -14.83 6.89
C TYR A 18 -11.25 -15.80 7.96
N ASN A 19 -11.42 -15.46 9.25
CA ASN A 19 -10.99 -16.32 10.35
C ASN A 19 -11.89 -17.57 10.50
N SER A 20 -13.12 -17.54 9.99
CA SER A 20 -13.98 -18.72 9.83
C SER A 20 -13.65 -19.58 8.59
N GLY A 21 -12.60 -19.25 7.83
CA GLY A 21 -12.15 -20.04 6.68
C GLY A 21 -12.85 -19.74 5.36
N GLU A 22 -13.65 -18.66 5.27
CA GLU A 22 -14.31 -18.31 4.02
C GLU A 22 -13.34 -17.78 2.96
N SER A 23 -13.63 -18.10 1.69
CA SER A 23 -12.82 -17.63 0.56
C SER A 23 -12.97 -16.12 0.32
N TYR A 24 -11.91 -15.48 -0.21
CA TYR A 24 -11.96 -14.07 -0.62
C TYR A 24 -13.08 -13.76 -1.62
N ARG A 25 -13.48 -14.73 -2.44
CA ARG A 25 -14.59 -14.58 -3.39
C ARG A 25 -15.96 -14.56 -2.67
N SER A 26 -16.16 -15.40 -1.65
CA SER A 26 -17.36 -15.37 -0.81
C SER A 26 -17.51 -14.00 -0.14
N ILE A 27 -16.45 -13.57 0.54
CA ILE A 27 -16.41 -12.31 1.29
C ILE A 27 -16.62 -11.11 0.34
N GLY A 28 -15.98 -11.13 -0.83
CA GLY A 28 -16.13 -10.08 -1.84
C GLY A 28 -17.58 -9.96 -2.33
N ARG A 29 -18.25 -11.08 -2.62
CA ARG A 29 -19.67 -11.06 -3.01
C ARG A 29 -20.56 -10.49 -1.92
N LEU A 30 -20.35 -10.91 -0.67
CA LEU A 30 -21.11 -10.43 0.49
C LEU A 30 -20.99 -8.91 0.66
N LEU A 31 -19.77 -8.37 0.53
CA LEU A 31 -19.50 -6.95 0.74
C LEU A 31 -19.70 -6.10 -0.52
N ASN A 32 -20.13 -6.69 -1.63
CA ASN A 32 -20.13 -6.05 -2.94
C ASN A 32 -18.77 -5.42 -3.30
N ARG A 33 -17.69 -6.13 -2.96
CA ARG A 33 -16.30 -5.76 -3.25
C ARG A 33 -15.65 -6.80 -4.14
N HIS A 34 -14.73 -6.36 -4.99
CA HIS A 34 -13.94 -7.30 -5.76
C HIS A 34 -13.07 -8.16 -4.84
N HIS A 35 -13.01 -9.47 -5.09
CA HIS A 35 -12.26 -10.41 -4.24
C HIS A 35 -10.77 -10.04 -4.05
N THR A 36 -10.14 -9.41 -5.05
CA THR A 36 -8.75 -8.94 -4.93
C THR A 36 -8.60 -7.77 -3.95
N THR A 37 -9.66 -7.00 -3.69
CA THR A 37 -9.68 -6.00 -2.62
C THR A 37 -9.54 -6.68 -1.26
N ILE A 38 -10.31 -7.73 -1.03
CA ILE A 38 -10.26 -8.53 0.21
C ILE A 38 -8.88 -9.19 0.36
N MET A 39 -8.39 -9.84 -0.70
CA MET A 39 -7.06 -10.46 -0.70
C MET A 39 -5.95 -9.44 -0.36
N ARG A 40 -5.99 -8.25 -0.97
CA ARG A 40 -5.00 -7.19 -0.73
C ARG A 40 -5.09 -6.63 0.67
N GLU A 41 -6.29 -6.48 1.22
CA GLU A 41 -6.50 -6.04 2.60
C GLU A 41 -5.84 -7.03 3.58
N VAL A 42 -6.21 -8.31 3.48
CA VAL A 42 -5.67 -9.37 4.35
C VAL A 42 -4.17 -9.49 4.18
N LYS A 43 -3.65 -9.56 2.95
CA LYS A 43 -2.20 -9.67 2.69
C LYS A 43 -1.41 -8.48 3.25
N ARG A 44 -2.01 -7.28 3.27
CA ARG A 44 -1.35 -6.06 3.72
C ARG A 44 -1.35 -5.91 5.24
N ASN A 45 -2.37 -6.42 5.91
CA ASN A 45 -2.62 -6.14 7.33
C ASN A 45 -2.50 -7.35 8.24
N LYS A 46 -2.46 -8.57 7.69
CA LYS A 46 -2.20 -9.78 8.47
C LYS A 46 -0.69 -9.84 8.82
N PRO A 47 -0.33 -9.89 10.12
CA PRO A 47 1.06 -10.10 10.52
C PRO A 47 1.51 -11.54 10.25
N PRO A 48 2.83 -11.83 10.17
CA PRO A 48 3.34 -13.15 9.80
C PRO A 48 2.90 -14.30 10.71
N TYR A 49 2.76 -14.03 12.02
CA TYR A 49 2.55 -15.05 13.05
C TYR A 49 1.16 -15.05 13.68
N TYR A 50 0.27 -14.12 13.26
CA TYR A 50 -1.08 -14.05 13.81
C TYR A 50 -2.15 -14.08 12.71
N THR A 51 -3.40 -14.27 13.13
CA THR A 51 -4.56 -14.13 12.27
C THR A 51 -4.76 -12.67 11.86
N TYR A 52 -5.60 -12.46 10.85
CA TYR A 52 -6.01 -11.10 10.50
C TYR A 52 -6.89 -10.55 11.62
N PHE A 53 -6.70 -9.28 11.99
CA PHE A 53 -7.47 -8.57 13.02
C PHE A 53 -7.93 -7.21 12.47
N ASP A 54 -9.22 -6.89 12.63
CA ASP A 54 -9.85 -5.71 12.02
C ASP A 54 -9.37 -4.39 12.64
N GLU A 55 -9.26 -4.32 13.97
CA GLU A 55 -8.82 -3.08 14.64
C GLU A 55 -7.39 -2.71 14.23
N SER A 56 -6.47 -3.68 14.25
CA SER A 56 -5.09 -3.46 13.77
C SER A 56 -5.05 -3.07 12.30
N ALA A 57 -5.93 -3.64 11.46
CA ALA A 57 -6.01 -3.30 10.05
C ALA A 57 -6.49 -1.85 9.83
N GLU A 58 -7.44 -1.36 10.63
CA GLU A 58 -7.89 0.03 10.62
C GLU A 58 -6.76 0.97 11.06
N ASP A 59 -6.11 0.70 12.19
CA ASP A 59 -5.01 1.51 12.71
C ASP A 59 -3.88 1.65 11.68
N LEU A 60 -3.46 0.52 11.11
CA LEU A 60 -2.45 0.52 10.05
C LEU A 60 -2.93 1.27 8.80
N ALA A 61 -4.22 1.23 8.46
CA ALA A 61 -4.77 1.98 7.34
C ALA A 61 -4.73 3.49 7.61
N VAL A 62 -5.15 3.92 8.79
CA VAL A 62 -5.09 5.32 9.24
C VAL A 62 -3.64 5.82 9.25
N GLU A 63 -2.71 5.07 9.83
CA GLU A 63 -1.29 5.42 9.87
C GLU A 63 -0.67 5.55 8.47
N ARG A 64 -1.08 4.70 7.52
CA ARG A 64 -0.64 4.83 6.12
C ARG A 64 -1.23 6.05 5.43
N ARG A 65 -2.47 6.44 5.73
CA ARG A 65 -3.12 7.64 5.16
C ARG A 65 -2.44 8.93 5.65
N LYS A 66 -1.97 8.95 6.90
CA LYS A 66 -1.20 10.07 7.46
C LYS A 66 0.12 10.31 6.74
N LYS A 67 0.72 9.28 6.11
CA LYS A 67 2.03 9.38 5.45
C LYS A 67 1.92 10.05 4.07
N PRO A 68 2.55 11.23 3.86
CA PRO A 68 2.57 11.88 2.55
C PRO A 68 3.22 11.01 1.47
N ARG A 69 2.74 11.13 0.23
CA ARG A 69 3.30 10.38 -0.92
C ARG A 69 4.79 10.66 -1.14
N HIS A 70 5.23 11.89 -0.89
CA HIS A 70 6.64 12.29 -1.06
C HIS A 70 7.59 11.59 -0.09
N THR A 71 7.09 11.11 1.07
CA THR A 71 7.90 10.39 2.05
C THR A 71 8.49 9.11 1.48
N LYS A 72 7.77 8.41 0.59
CA LYS A 72 8.29 7.24 -0.13
C LYS A 72 9.39 7.61 -1.14
N LYS A 73 9.30 8.77 -1.78
CA LYS A 73 10.36 9.23 -2.71
C LYS A 73 11.63 9.61 -1.95
N ARG A 74 11.48 10.15 -0.74
CA ARG A 74 12.58 10.55 0.16
C ARG A 74 13.18 9.40 0.96
N SER A 75 12.52 8.23 1.03
CA SER A 75 13.00 7.12 1.86
C SER A 75 14.29 6.50 1.33
N ASN A 76 14.51 6.51 0.01
CA ASN A 76 15.82 6.20 -0.56
C ASN A 76 16.71 7.45 -0.52
N LYS A 77 17.36 7.68 0.65
CA LYS A 77 18.19 8.87 0.88
C LYS A 77 19.32 9.00 -0.15
N ALA A 78 19.96 7.89 -0.53
CA ALA A 78 21.05 7.90 -1.50
C ALA A 78 20.58 8.39 -2.88
N LEU A 79 19.47 7.82 -3.39
CA LEU A 79 18.88 8.23 -4.66
C LEU A 79 18.37 9.67 -4.60
N TYR A 80 17.70 10.05 -3.50
CA TYR A 80 17.18 11.39 -3.30
C TYR A 80 18.30 12.43 -3.34
N ASN A 81 19.36 12.22 -2.56
CA ASN A 81 20.51 13.13 -2.53
C ASN A 81 21.21 13.21 -3.89
N HIS A 82 21.33 12.10 -4.60
CA HIS A 82 21.91 12.08 -5.95
C HIS A 82 21.10 12.95 -6.93
N VAL A 83 19.76 12.77 -6.96
CA VAL A 83 18.87 13.55 -7.82
C VAL A 83 18.94 15.04 -7.46
N VAL A 84 18.86 15.37 -6.16
CA VAL A 84 18.94 16.75 -5.68
C VAL A 84 20.27 17.40 -6.08
N HIS A 85 21.39 16.70 -5.88
CA HIS A 85 22.71 17.21 -6.26
C HIS A 85 22.82 17.48 -7.77
N LYS A 86 22.30 16.57 -8.62
CA LYS A 86 22.31 16.79 -10.08
C LYS A 86 21.39 17.92 -10.54
N LEU A 87 20.28 18.15 -9.85
CA LEU A 87 19.44 19.31 -10.10
C LEU A 87 20.17 20.62 -9.75
N TYR A 88 20.94 20.66 -8.65
CA TYR A 88 21.77 21.82 -8.31
C TYR A 88 22.89 22.08 -9.32
N GLU A 89 23.43 21.03 -9.96
CA GLU A 89 24.37 21.15 -11.07
C GLU A 89 23.73 21.58 -12.40
N GLY A 90 22.42 21.87 -12.44
CA GLY A 90 21.71 22.35 -13.64
C GLY A 90 21.30 21.25 -14.62
N TRP A 91 21.33 19.98 -14.22
CA TRP A 91 20.92 18.88 -15.09
C TRP A 91 19.41 18.87 -15.29
N SER A 92 18.96 18.54 -16.50
CA SER A 92 17.52 18.35 -16.76
C SER A 92 17.00 17.08 -16.06
N PRO A 93 15.75 17.09 -15.57
CA PRO A 93 15.14 15.90 -14.96
C PRO A 93 15.19 14.65 -15.86
N ASP A 94 14.99 14.82 -17.16
CA ASP A 94 15.03 13.73 -18.14
C ASP A 94 16.43 13.13 -18.29
N ALA A 95 17.49 13.96 -18.25
CA ALA A 95 18.87 13.49 -18.29
C ALA A 95 19.23 12.67 -17.05
N ILE A 96 18.79 13.10 -15.87
CA ILE A 96 18.99 12.36 -14.61
C ILE A 96 18.26 11.01 -14.68
N ALA A 97 16.99 11.01 -15.09
CA ALA A 97 16.19 9.80 -15.21
C ALA A 97 16.78 8.80 -16.23
N GLY A 98 17.22 9.29 -17.38
CA GLY A 98 17.86 8.46 -18.42
C GLY A 98 19.14 7.79 -17.94
N ARG A 99 19.97 8.48 -17.16
CA ARG A 99 21.20 7.90 -16.60
C ARG A 99 20.94 6.92 -15.47
N LEU A 100 19.95 7.17 -14.62
CA LEU A 100 19.55 6.23 -13.57
C LEU A 100 19.11 4.88 -14.17
N LYS A 101 18.32 4.89 -15.25
CA LYS A 101 17.90 3.67 -15.95
C LYS A 101 19.06 2.86 -16.53
N LYS A 102 20.18 3.49 -16.90
CA LYS A 102 21.37 2.78 -17.42
C LYS A 102 22.25 2.17 -16.31
N LYS A 103 22.20 2.72 -15.09
CA LYS A 103 23.03 2.28 -13.95
C LYS A 103 22.39 1.17 -13.11
N SER A 104 21.08 0.96 -13.23
CA SER A 104 20.35 -0.08 -12.52
C SER A 104 19.52 -0.86 -13.56
N PRO A 105 19.99 -2.04 -14.03
CA PRO A 105 19.12 -2.93 -14.79
C PRO A 105 17.97 -3.45 -13.91
#